data_AF-A0A935EZT7-F1
#
_entry.id   AF-A0A935EZT7-F1
#
_cell.length_a   1.000
_cell.length_b   1.000
_cell.length_c   1.000
_cell.angle_alpha   90.00
_cell.angle_beta   90.00
_cell.angle_gamma   90.00
#
_symmetry.space_group_name_H-M   'P 1'
#
loop_
_entity.id
_entity.type
_entity.pdbx_description
1 polymer ?
#
loop_
_entity_poly.entity_id
_entity_poly.type
_entity_poly.pdbx_seq_one_letter_code
_entity_poly.pdbx_strand_id
1 'polypeptide(L)'
;MLWGDQPANDSEIKFEVWLPSANWNGKFHGIGNGGFAGSISYAGLAGAIARGYATASTDTGHNGGDASWALGHPEKIVDYGHRAIHEMTEKAKLIVKALWRWPETLILRQLLEWRSAGVDGSSALSK
;
A
#
# COMPACT_ATOMS: atom_id res chain seq x y z
N MET A 1 -3.71 3.00 -5.61
CA MET A 1 -4.05 4.10 -4.68
C MET A 1 -2.74 4.61 -4.12
N LEU A 2 -2.50 5.92 -4.22
CA LEU A 2 -1.28 6.58 -3.76
C LEU A 2 -1.36 6.89 -2.26
N TRP A 3 -0.27 6.59 -1.55
CA TRP A 3 -0.08 6.83 -0.13
C TRP A 3 1.19 7.65 0.09
N GLY A 4 1.21 8.46 1.14
CA GLY A 4 2.37 9.22 1.59
C GLY A 4 2.80 8.80 2.99
N ASP A 5 4.10 8.85 3.26
CA ASP A 5 4.69 8.53 4.55
C ASP A 5 5.89 9.42 4.89
N GLN A 6 5.99 9.81 6.16
CA GLN A 6 6.98 10.77 6.67
C GLN A 6 7.54 10.30 8.03
N PRO A 7 8.38 9.25 8.05
CA PRO A 7 8.92 8.68 9.29
C PRO A 7 9.98 9.55 9.98
N ALA A 8 10.55 10.54 9.27
CA ALA A 8 11.53 11.49 9.79
C ALA A 8 11.32 12.88 9.17
N ASN A 9 11.97 13.90 9.76
CA ASN A 9 12.04 15.23 9.15
C ASN A 9 12.68 15.13 7.76
N ASP A 10 12.15 15.84 6.76
CA ASP A 10 12.62 15.82 5.36
C ASP A 10 12.34 14.51 4.57
N SER A 11 11.73 13.50 5.21
CA SER A 11 11.18 12.33 4.49
C SER A 11 9.91 12.68 3.73
N GLU A 12 9.81 12.17 2.50
CA GLU A 12 8.60 12.25 1.68
C GLU A 12 8.52 11.00 0.82
N ILE A 13 8.11 9.89 1.43
CA ILE A 13 7.99 8.60 0.75
C ILE A 13 6.60 8.51 0.14
N LYS A 14 6.51 8.29 -1.17
CA LYS A 14 5.25 7.94 -1.83
C LYS A 14 5.28 6.50 -2.26
N PHE A 15 4.14 5.85 -2.13
CA PHE A 15 3.98 4.48 -2.59
C PHE A 15 2.57 4.19 -3.04
N GLU A 16 2.45 3.22 -3.93
CA GLU A 16 1.17 2.71 -4.40
C GLU A 16 1.01 1.27 -3.94
N VAL A 17 -0.22 0.92 -3.57
CA VAL A 17 -0.63 -0.47 -3.31
C VAL A 17 -1.74 -0.83 -4.27
N TRP A 18 -1.54 -1.90 -5.02
CA TRP A 18 -2.49 -2.44 -5.99
C TRP A 18 -2.93 -3.82 -5.52
N LEU A 19 -4.24 -4.06 -5.54
CA LEU A 19 -4.84 -5.33 -5.17
C LEU A 19 -5.64 -5.86 -6.35
N PRO A 20 -5.60 -7.17 -6.65
CA PRO A 20 -6.50 -7.76 -7.63
C PRO A 20 -7.95 -7.51 -7.22
N SER A 21 -8.85 -7.20 -8.16
CA SER A 21 -10.29 -7.15 -7.85
C SER A 21 -10.91 -8.54 -7.69
N ALA A 22 -10.26 -9.56 -8.26
CA ALA A 22 -10.62 -10.97 -8.17
C ALA A 22 -9.35 -11.83 -8.34
N ASN A 23 -9.45 -13.13 -8.05
CA ASN A 23 -8.39 -14.12 -8.31
C ASN A 23 -7.03 -13.81 -7.66
N TRP A 24 -7.04 -13.25 -6.45
CA TRP A 24 -5.80 -13.11 -5.68
C TRP A 24 -5.21 -14.47 -5.36
N ASN A 25 -3.93 -14.64 -5.67
CA ASN A 25 -3.19 -15.88 -5.46
C ASN A 25 -2.72 -16.07 -4.00
N GLY A 26 -3.16 -15.21 -3.08
CA GLY A 26 -2.81 -15.24 -1.66
C GLY A 26 -1.41 -14.70 -1.32
N LYS A 27 -0.69 -14.11 -2.29
CA LYS A 27 0.69 -13.64 -2.11
C LYS A 27 0.81 -12.13 -2.31
N PHE A 28 1.77 -11.54 -1.59
CA PHE A 28 2.20 -10.16 -1.77
C PHE A 28 3.53 -10.12 -2.54
N HIS A 29 3.70 -9.14 -3.41
CA HIS A 29 4.91 -8.94 -4.21
C HIS A 29 5.29 -7.45 -4.22
N GLY A 30 6.32 -7.08 -3.46
CA GLY A 30 6.89 -5.73 -3.48
C GLY A 30 7.80 -5.53 -4.69
N ILE A 31 7.63 -4.40 -5.39
CA ILE A 31 8.44 -4.00 -6.53
C ILE A 31 9.50 -3.01 -6.03
N GLY A 32 10.76 -3.41 -6.17
CA GLY A 32 11.90 -2.54 -5.88
C GLY A 32 12.19 -1.56 -7.03
N ASN A 33 13.13 -0.67 -6.75
CA ASN A 33 13.63 0.35 -7.66
C ASN A 33 15.05 -0.03 -8.13
N GLY A 34 15.54 0.60 -9.19
CA GLY A 34 16.90 0.38 -9.72
C GLY A 34 17.61 1.69 -10.02
N GLY A 35 18.94 1.73 -9.87
CA GLY A 35 19.71 2.98 -9.96
C GLY A 35 19.24 4.01 -8.92
N PHE A 36 19.40 5.30 -9.20
CA PHE A 36 18.87 6.39 -8.36
C PHE A 36 17.40 6.71 -8.68
N ALA A 37 16.59 5.69 -9.01
CA ALA A 37 15.23 5.91 -9.49
C ALA A 37 14.29 6.33 -8.34
N GLY A 38 13.92 7.61 -8.35
CA GLY A 38 12.91 8.22 -7.48
C GLY A 38 11.49 8.14 -8.03
N SER A 39 11.02 6.94 -8.43
CA SER A 39 9.69 6.81 -9.06
C SER A 39 9.02 5.47 -8.80
N ILE A 40 7.69 5.49 -8.76
CA ILE A 40 6.87 4.28 -8.63
C ILE A 40 6.90 3.49 -9.94
N SER A 41 7.24 2.19 -9.87
CA SER A 41 7.32 1.32 -11.04
C SER A 41 5.94 0.79 -11.44
N TYR A 42 5.20 1.57 -12.23
CA TYR A 42 3.87 1.18 -12.73
C TYR A 42 3.91 -0.07 -13.62
N ALA A 43 4.96 -0.24 -14.43
CA ALA A 43 5.14 -1.45 -15.23
C ALA A 43 5.31 -2.70 -14.35
N GLY A 44 6.07 -2.59 -13.25
CA GLY A 44 6.21 -3.66 -12.26
C GLY A 44 4.89 -3.99 -11.55
N LEU A 45 4.15 -2.96 -11.13
CA LEU A 45 2.83 -3.11 -10.51
C LEU A 45 1.85 -3.82 -11.45
N ALA A 46 1.74 -3.37 -12.71
CA ALA A 46 0.87 -3.97 -13.70
C ALA A 46 1.22 -5.45 -13.96
N GLY A 47 2.51 -5.76 -14.10
CA GLY A 47 2.97 -7.14 -14.29
C GLY A 47 2.65 -8.05 -13.10
N ALA A 48 2.80 -7.56 -11.86
CA ALA A 48 2.48 -8.34 -10.67
C ALA A 48 0.98 -8.58 -10.50
N ILE A 49 0.15 -7.55 -10.73
CA ILE A 49 -1.32 -7.68 -10.68
C ILE A 49 -1.83 -8.65 -11.73
N ALA A 50 -1.30 -8.61 -12.96
CA ALA A 50 -1.69 -9.54 -14.02
C ALA A 50 -1.42 -11.02 -13.65
N ARG A 51 -0.51 -11.29 -12.72
CA ARG A 51 -0.21 -12.62 -12.18
C ARG A 51 -0.96 -12.94 -10.88
N GLY A 52 -1.92 -12.10 -10.49
CA GLY A 52 -2.78 -12.29 -9.32
C GLY A 52 -2.12 -11.97 -7.99
N TYR A 53 -1.01 -11.22 -7.96
CA TYR A 53 -0.40 -10.77 -6.68
C TYR A 53 -1.07 -9.50 -6.17
N ALA A 54 -1.17 -9.35 -4.86
CA ALA A 54 -1.22 -8.02 -4.26
C ALA A 54 0.19 -7.43 -4.34
N THR A 55 0.33 -6.15 -4.68
CA THR A 55 1.65 -5.58 -5.00
C THR A 55 1.76 -4.13 -4.58
N ALA A 56 2.99 -3.66 -4.35
CA ALA A 56 3.28 -2.28 -4.03
C ALA A 56 4.61 -1.83 -4.63
N SER A 57 4.76 -0.54 -4.86
CA SER A 57 6.00 0.10 -5.32
C SER A 57 6.10 1.52 -4.76
N THR A 58 7.31 2.04 -4.59
CA THR A 58 7.60 3.34 -3.97
C THR A 58 8.49 4.19 -4.85
N ASP A 59 8.46 5.51 -4.65
CA ASP A 59 9.43 6.45 -5.20
C ASP A 59 10.74 6.53 -4.40
N THR A 60 10.89 5.74 -3.33
CA THR A 60 12.09 5.72 -2.47
C THR A 60 12.41 7.04 -1.75
N GLY A 61 11.42 7.93 -1.57
CA GLY A 61 11.57 9.15 -0.75
C GLY A 61 12.04 10.40 -1.49
N HIS A 62 12.13 10.33 -2.83
CA HIS A 62 12.59 11.44 -3.67
C HIS A 62 12.07 11.31 -5.10
N ASN A 63 12.30 12.35 -5.91
CA ASN A 63 12.04 12.36 -7.35
C ASN A 63 13.35 12.63 -8.10
N GLY A 64 13.46 12.11 -9.32
CA GLY A 64 14.65 12.23 -10.16
C GLY A 64 15.27 10.87 -10.50
N GLY A 65 16.31 10.91 -11.33
CA GLY A 65 17.06 9.72 -11.76
C GLY A 65 18.58 9.86 -11.60
N ASP A 66 19.03 10.92 -10.94
CA ASP A 66 20.43 11.18 -10.59
C ASP A 66 20.58 11.32 -9.06
N ALA A 67 21.77 11.62 -8.55
CA ALA A 67 22.03 11.72 -7.11
C ALA A 67 21.84 13.13 -6.52
N SER A 68 21.35 14.11 -7.29
CA SER A 68 21.24 15.51 -6.82
C SER A 68 20.29 15.67 -5.63
N TRP A 69 19.26 14.82 -5.55
CA TRP A 69 18.31 14.78 -4.43
C TRP A 69 18.95 14.47 -3.07
N ALA A 70 20.17 13.90 -3.04
CA ALA A 70 20.82 13.48 -1.81
C ALA A 70 21.59 14.62 -1.12
N LEU A 71 21.98 15.66 -1.86
CA LEU A 71 22.85 16.70 -1.33
C LEU A 71 22.11 17.53 -0.27
N GLY A 72 22.58 17.46 0.98
CA GLY A 72 21.97 18.18 2.10
C GLY A 72 20.71 17.50 2.68
N HIS A 73 20.35 16.32 2.18
CA HIS A 73 19.11 15.60 2.55
C HIS A 73 19.43 14.21 3.14
N PRO A 74 20.03 14.14 4.35
CA PRO A 74 20.47 12.87 4.95
C PRO A 74 19.32 11.88 5.17
N GLU A 75 18.12 12.36 5.51
CA GLU A 75 16.96 11.49 5.72
C GLU A 75 16.45 10.87 4.41
N LYS A 76 16.54 11.60 3.27
CA LYS A 76 16.22 11.03 1.96
C LYS A 76 17.22 9.93 1.54
N ILE A 77 18.48 10.03 1.97
CA ILE A 77 19.47 8.96 1.76
C ILE A 77 19.08 7.71 2.56
N VAL A 78 18.57 7.88 3.78
CA VAL A 78 18.07 6.78 4.62
C VAL A 78 16.82 6.15 4.01
N ASP A 79 15.89 6.98 3.49
CA ASP A 79 14.70 6.54 2.76
C ASP A 79 15.07 5.66 1.57
N TYR A 80 15.97 6.15 0.71
CA TYR A 80 16.47 5.42 -0.45
C TYR A 80 17.22 4.14 -0.06
N GLY A 81 18.06 4.22 0.96
CA GLY A 81 18.93 3.10 1.36
C GLY A 81 18.15 1.90 1.89
N HIS A 82 17.05 2.10 2.61
CA HIS A 82 16.23 0.99 3.10
C HIS A 82 14.82 1.38 3.55
N ARG A 83 14.62 2.57 4.14
CA ARG A 83 13.42 2.86 4.92
C ARG A 83 12.17 2.94 4.06
N ALA A 84 12.24 3.50 2.84
CA ALA A 84 11.08 3.60 1.96
C ALA A 84 10.49 2.23 1.56
N ILE A 85 11.34 1.26 1.21
CA ILE A 85 10.89 -0.10 0.87
C ILE A 85 10.32 -0.80 2.11
N HIS A 86 10.94 -0.60 3.28
CA HIS A 86 10.44 -1.16 4.54
C HIS A 86 9.05 -0.62 4.88
N GLU A 87 8.90 0.70 4.93
CA GLU A 87 7.65 1.38 5.28
C GLU A 87 6.52 1.03 4.31
N MET A 88 6.80 1.07 3.00
CA MET A 88 5.85 0.62 1.98
C MET A 88 5.41 -0.83 2.25
N THR A 89 6.36 -1.73 2.55
CA THR A 89 6.06 -3.15 2.75
C THR A 89 5.18 -3.38 3.97
N GLU A 90 5.49 -2.77 5.10
CA GLU A 90 4.70 -2.92 6.32
C GLU A 90 3.28 -2.35 6.15
N LYS A 91 3.17 -1.14 5.58
CA LYS A 91 1.86 -0.52 5.31
C LYS A 91 1.06 -1.30 4.28
N ALA A 92 1.68 -1.79 3.20
CA ALA A 92 1.01 -2.59 2.18
C ALA A 92 0.48 -3.91 2.74
N LYS A 93 1.25 -4.60 3.60
CA LYS A 93 0.76 -5.82 4.28
C LYS A 93 -0.47 -5.53 5.13
N LEU A 94 -0.52 -4.40 5.85
CA LEU A 94 -1.68 -4.00 6.64
C LEU A 94 -2.90 -3.74 5.74
N ILE A 95 -2.73 -3.00 4.64
CA ILE A 95 -3.78 -2.72 3.66
C ILE A 95 -4.32 -4.02 3.05
N VAL A 96 -3.43 -4.90 2.58
CA VAL A 96 -3.81 -6.20 2.00
C VAL A 96 -4.56 -7.05 3.02
N LYS A 97 -4.07 -7.11 4.26
CA LYS A 97 -4.74 -7.85 5.34
C LYS A 97 -6.12 -7.28 5.64
N ALA A 98 -6.28 -5.95 5.67
CA ALA A 98 -7.56 -5.31 5.93
C ALA A 98 -8.59 -5.61 4.82
N LEU A 99 -8.19 -5.45 3.55
CA LEU A 99 -9.09 -5.57 2.42
C LEU A 99 -9.40 -7.03 2.04
N TRP A 100 -8.47 -7.97 2.21
CA TRP A 100 -8.70 -9.38 1.85
C TRP A 100 -9.22 -10.25 2.99
N ARG A 101 -9.16 -9.81 4.26
CA ARG A 101 -9.92 -10.44 5.35
C ARG A 101 -11.38 -10.00 5.38
N TRP A 102 -11.73 -8.97 4.62
CA TRP A 102 -13.08 -8.42 4.51
C TRP A 102 -13.53 -8.49 3.05
N PRO A 103 -13.77 -9.69 2.49
CA PRO A 103 -14.50 -9.74 1.23
C PRO A 103 -15.85 -9.05 1.45
N GLU A 104 -16.35 -8.30 0.47
CA GLU A 104 -17.69 -7.67 0.47
C GLU A 104 -18.79 -8.64 0.92
N THR A 105 -18.55 -9.95 0.78
CA THR A 105 -19.42 -11.01 1.27
C THR A 105 -19.57 -11.06 2.80
N LEU A 106 -18.58 -10.60 3.59
CA LEU A 106 -18.69 -10.55 5.05
C LEU A 106 -19.48 -9.33 5.54
N ILE A 107 -19.33 -8.17 4.92
CA ILE A 107 -20.15 -6.99 5.24
C ILE A 107 -21.62 -7.26 4.87
N LEU A 108 -21.86 -7.84 3.68
CA LEU A 108 -23.21 -8.22 3.27
C LEU A 108 -23.78 -9.37 4.10
N ARG A 109 -22.97 -10.35 4.53
CA ARG A 109 -23.42 -11.40 5.46
C ARG A 109 -23.74 -10.84 6.83
N GLN A 110 -22.89 -9.99 7.41
CA GLN A 110 -23.16 -9.38 8.72
C GLN A 110 -24.42 -8.50 8.69
N LEU A 111 -24.63 -7.76 7.60
CA LEU A 111 -25.83 -6.93 7.40
C LEU A 111 -27.10 -7.77 7.11
N LEU A 112 -26.99 -8.86 6.35
CA LEU A 112 -28.11 -9.79 6.10
C LEU A 112 -28.46 -10.59 7.36
N GLU A 113 -27.48 -11.00 8.16
CA GLU A 113 -27.64 -11.66 9.46
C GLU A 113 -28.32 -10.72 10.47
N TRP A 114 -27.97 -9.43 10.48
CA TRP A 114 -28.67 -8.42 11.28
C TRP A 114 -30.13 -8.25 10.84
N ARG A 115 -30.38 -8.23 9.52
CA ARG A 115 -31.73 -8.06 8.97
C ARG A 115 -32.62 -9.30 9.17
N SER A 116 -32.04 -10.50 9.21
CA SER A 116 -32.76 -11.74 9.52
C SER A 116 -32.96 -11.97 11.02
N ALA A 117 -32.08 -11.39 11.86
CA ALA A 117 -32.23 -11.38 13.33
C ALA A 117 -33.24 -10.34 13.84
N GLY A 118 -33.81 -9.50 12.97
CA GLY A 118 -34.86 -8.55 13.34
C GLY A 118 -34.42 -7.40 14.24
N VAL A 119 -33.11 -7.11 14.31
CA VAL A 119 -32.56 -6.02 15.12
C VAL A 119 -32.65 -4.73 14.32
N ASP A 120 -33.39 -3.74 14.82
CA ASP A 120 -33.42 -2.42 14.17
C ASP A 120 -32.03 -1.76 14.25
N GLY A 121 -31.57 -1.19 13.13
CA GLY A 121 -30.26 -0.58 13.00
C GLY A 121 -30.16 0.83 13.58
N SER A 122 -31.13 1.29 14.37
CA SER A 122 -31.19 2.68 14.82
C SER A 122 -30.32 2.98 16.05
N SER A 123 -29.78 1.95 16.72
CA SER A 123 -28.99 2.11 17.95
C SER A 123 -27.46 2.11 17.76
N ALA A 124 -26.95 1.86 16.56
CA ALA A 124 -25.51 1.63 16.34
C ALA A 124 -24.65 2.90 16.09
N LEU A 125 -25.21 4.12 16.23
CA LEU A 125 -24.47 5.38 16.00
C LEU A 125 -24.30 6.24 17.26
N SER A 126 -24.31 5.66 18.47
CA SER A 126 -23.85 6.38 19.66
C SER A 126 -22.98 5.52 20.57
N LYS A 127 -21.67 5.56 20.32
CA LYS A 127 -20.54 5.77 21.25
C LYS A 127 -19.23 5.37 20.60
#